data_AF-A0A822G0L4-F1
#
_entry.id   AF-A0A822G0L4-F1
#
_cell.length_a   1.000
_cell.length_b   1.000
_cell.length_c   1.000
_cell.angle_alpha   90.00
_cell.angle_beta   90.00
_cell.angle_gamma   90.00
#
_symmetry.space_group_name_H-M   'P 1'
#
loop_
_entity.id
_entity.type
_entity.pdbx_description
1 polymer ?
#
loop_
_entity_poly.entity_id
_entity_poly.type
_entity_poly.pdbx_seq_one_letter_code
_entity_poly.pdbx_strand_id
1 'polypeptide(L)' 'MRAMVYGLWVDAAPYRVSSGYITKDTKIVFRSLSACCTIFLQMSKEMWDFDHHGDTYYEKAVDGFLADLFTRWKAR' A
#
# COMPACT_ATOMS: atom_id res chain seq x y z
N MET A 1 -17.74 7.84 17.47
CA MET A 1 -16.48 7.51 16.76
C MET A 1 -16.44 6.01 16.54
N ARG A 2 -16.25 5.54 15.31
CA ARG A 2 -16.19 4.10 14.98
C ARG A 2 -14.76 3.76 14.55
N ALA A 3 -14.23 2.64 15.03
CA ALA A 3 -12.94 2.10 14.61
C ALA A 3 -13.11 0.63 14.22
N MET A 4 -12.31 0.17 13.27
CA MET A 4 -12.25 -1.22 12.85
C MET A 4 -10.82 -1.73 13.04
N VAL A 5 -10.68 -2.93 13.58
CA VAL A 5 -9.36 -3.56 13.77
C VAL A 5 -8.95 -4.23 12.47
N TYR A 6 -7.86 -3.76 11.86
CA TYR A 6 -7.36 -4.31 10.60
C TYR A 6 -6.41 -5.52 10.80
N GLY A 7 -5.68 -5.54 11.90
CA GLY A 7 -4.74 -6.61 12.18
C GLY A 7 -4.05 -6.45 13.53
N LEU A 8 -3.52 -7.56 14.02
CA LEU A 8 -2.77 -7.68 15.25
C LEU A 8 -1.46 -8.43 14.95
N TRP A 9 -0.36 -7.91 15.47
CA TRP A 9 0.98 -8.49 15.32
C TRP A 9 1.65 -8.54 16.68
N VAL A 10 2.44 -9.59 16.91
CA VAL A 10 3.19 -9.80 18.14
C VAL A 10 4.60 -10.25 17.77
N ASP A 11 5.62 -9.71 18.43
CA ASP A 11 7.02 -9.93 18.06
C ASP A 11 7.44 -11.41 18.07
N ALA A 12 6.81 -12.21 18.93
CA ALA A 12 7.05 -13.64 19.04
C ALA A 12 6.46 -14.47 17.88
N ALA A 13 5.60 -13.88 17.03
CA ALA A 13 4.98 -14.56 15.90
C ALA A 13 5.32 -13.86 14.57
N PRO A 14 5.79 -14.60 13.55
CA PRO A 14 6.08 -14.02 12.24
C PRO A 14 4.81 -13.72 11.42
N TYR A 15 3.62 -14.06 11.93
CA TYR A 15 2.34 -13.94 11.23
C TYR A 15 1.32 -13.13 12.04
N ARG A 16 0.29 -12.66 11.34
CA ARG A 16 -0.83 -11.91 11.93
C ARG A 16 -1.66 -12.83 12.82
N VAL A 17 -1.90 -12.42 14.06
CA VAL A 17 -2.75 -13.18 15.00
C VAL A 17 -4.22 -12.80 14.86
N SER A 18 -5.11 -13.75 15.19
CA SER A 18 -6.57 -13.56 15.08
C SER A 18 -7.17 -12.87 16.32
N SER A 19 -6.53 -13.01 17.48
CA SER A 19 -6.98 -12.44 18.75
C SER A 19 -5.79 -12.14 19.66
N GLY A 20 -6.02 -11.28 20.65
CA GLY A 20 -5.02 -10.89 21.65
C GLY A 20 -5.63 -9.97 22.70
N TYR A 21 -4.90 -9.69 23.77
CA TYR A 21 -5.31 -8.80 24.84
C TYR A 21 -4.44 -7.53 24.85
N ILE A 22 -5.07 -6.37 25.04
CA ILE A 22 -4.38 -5.08 25.02
C ILE A 22 -3.91 -4.75 26.43
N THR A 23 -2.60 -4.52 26.58
CA THR A 23 -1.96 -4.06 27.82
C THR A 23 -1.35 -2.68 27.62
N LYS A 24 -0.76 -2.11 28.69
CA LYS A 24 -0.08 -0.81 28.64
C LYS A 24 1.11 -0.78 27.67
N ASP A 25 1.68 -1.94 27.36
CA ASP A 25 2.84 -2.07 26.47
C ASP A 25 2.43 -2.26 25.00
N THR A 26 1.12 -2.33 24.71
CA THR A 26 0.60 -2.50 23.35
C THR A 26 0.64 -1.19 22.58
N LYS A 27 1.33 -1.17 21.43
CA LYS A 27 1.38 0.00 20.53
C LYS A 27 0.19 -0.01 19.57
N ILE A 28 -0.61 1.05 19.58
CA ILE A 28 -1.79 1.20 18.70
C ILE A 28 -1.45 2.12 17.53
N VAL A 29 -1.74 1.69 16.30
CA VAL A 29 -1.56 2.47 15.07
C VAL A 29 -2.91 2.75 14.43
N PHE A 30 -3.29 4.03 14.36
CA PHE A 30 -4.50 4.47 13.66
C PHE A 30 -4.16 4.79 12.19
N ARG A 31 -4.98 4.29 11.26
CA ARG A 31 -4.87 4.61 9.83
C ARG A 31 -6.21 5.08 9.30
N SER A 32 -6.19 6.16 8.51
CA SER A 32 -7.38 6.67 7.83
C SER A 32 -7.41 6.21 6.38
N LEU A 33 -8.60 5.88 5.88
CA LEU A 33 -8.87 5.64 4.46
C LEU A 33 -9.49 6.87 3.77
N SER A 34 -9.77 7.94 4.51
CA SER A 34 -10.33 9.18 3.99
C SER A 34 -9.27 10.27 3.80
N ALA A 35 -8.00 9.89 3.71
CA ALA A 35 -6.91 10.84 3.54
C ALA A 35 -6.94 11.43 2.12
N CYS A 36 -6.65 12.72 1.98
CA CYS A 36 -6.34 13.33 0.70
C CYS A 36 -4.91 12.93 0.31
N CYS A 37 -4.72 12.34 -0.87
CA CYS A 37 -3.40 11.98 -1.39
C CYS A 37 -3.16 12.62 -2.76
N THR A 38 -1.92 13.09 -2.98
CA THR A 38 -1.48 13.66 -4.25
C THR A 38 -0.31 12.82 -4.75
N ILE A 39 -0.43 12.32 -5.98
CA ILE A 39 0.62 11.52 -6.64
C ILE A 39 1.29 12.43 -7.67
N PHE A 40 2.61 12.60 -7.55
CA PHE A 40 3.42 13.28 -8.56
C PHE A 40 4.12 12.26 -9.44
N LEU A 41 4.00 12.44 -10.76
CA LEU A 41 4.67 11.62 -11.75
C LEU A 41 5.71 12.50 -12.45
N GLN A 42 6.99 12.19 -12.26
CA GLN A 42 8.06 12.84 -12.98
C GLN A 42 8.20 12.18 -14.36
N MET A 43 8.19 13.00 -15.41
CA MET A 43 8.45 12.55 -16.77
C MET A 43 9.91 12.84 -17.15
N SER A 44 10.63 11.83 -17.61
CA SER A 44 12.02 11.95 -18.10
C SER A 44 12.24 11.15 -19.37
N LYS A 45 13.27 11.46 -20.16
CA LYS A 45 13.50 10.78 -21.46
C LYS A 45 13.66 9.27 -21.30
N GLU A 46 14.27 8.84 -20.21
CA GLU A 46 14.49 7.45 -19.84
C GLU A 46 13.18 6.67 -19.67
N MET A 47 12.04 7.34 -19.45
CA MET A 47 10.75 6.65 -19.35
C MET A 47 10.30 6.01 -20.67
N TRP A 48 10.82 6.49 -21.79
CA TRP A 48 10.56 5.95 -23.13
C TRP A 48 11.58 4.87 -23.53
N ASP A 49 12.57 4.58 -22.67
CA ASP A 49 13.49 3.49 -22.90
C ASP A 49 12.82 2.16 -22.53
N PHE A 50 13.15 1.13 -23.31
CA PHE A 50 12.69 -0.23 -23.06
C PHE A 50 13.50 -0.86 -21.93
N ASP A 51 12.80 -1.59 -21.08
CA ASP A 51 13.41 -2.41 -20.05
C ASP A 51 13.87 -3.77 -20.60
N HIS A 52 14.43 -4.62 -19.75
CA HIS A 52 14.91 -5.96 -20.16
C HIS A 52 13.79 -6.90 -20.64
N HIS A 53 12.54 -6.61 -20.30
CA HIS A 53 11.37 -7.42 -20.67
C HIS A 53 10.65 -6.90 -21.92
N GLY A 54 11.08 -5.76 -22.47
CA GLY A 54 10.54 -5.18 -23.70
C GLY A 54 9.38 -4.21 -23.49
N ASP A 55 9.09 -3.81 -22.26
CA ASP A 55 8.10 -2.75 -21.96
C ASP A 55 8.82 -1.43 -21.73
N THR A 56 8.15 -0.31 -22.01
CA THR A 56 8.68 1.00 -21.60
C THR A 56 8.49 1.20 -20.10
N TYR A 57 9.40 1.96 -19.47
CA TYR A 57 9.23 2.33 -18.05
C TYR A 57 7.94 3.11 -17.79
N TYR A 58 7.47 3.89 -18.78
CA TYR A 58 6.19 4.58 -18.73
C TYR A 58 5.01 3.60 -18.58
N GLU A 59 4.92 2.59 -19.46
CA GLU A 59 3.85 1.58 -19.41
C GLU A 59 3.88 0.82 -18.08
N LYS A 60 5.06 0.46 -17.58
CA LYS A 60 5.17 -0.20 -16.27
C LYS A 60 4.66 0.67 -15.11
N ALA A 61 4.91 1.97 -15.15
CA ALA A 61 4.45 2.88 -14.11
C ALA A 61 2.93 3.13 -14.19
N VAL A 62 2.42 3.40 -15.39
CA VAL A 62 1.02 3.82 -15.59
C VAL A 62 0.08 2.63 -15.68
N ASP A 63 0.35 1.71 -16.60
CA ASP A 63 -0.52 0.57 -16.89
C ASP A 63 -0.26 -0.60 -15.94
N GLY A 64 0.92 -0.65 -15.32
CA GLY A 64 1.25 -1.59 -14.25
C GLY A 64 0.90 -1.07 -12.86
N PHE A 65 1.75 -0.20 -12.31
CA PHE A 65 1.69 0.19 -10.90
C PHE A 65 0.42 0.99 -10.56
N LEU A 66 0.10 2.05 -11.31
CA LEU A 66 -1.07 2.89 -11.00
C LEU A 66 -2.39 2.12 -11.22
N ALA A 67 -2.47 1.30 -12.27
CA ALA A 67 -3.64 0.46 -12.51
C ALA A 67 -3.90 -0.53 -11.36
N ASP A 68 -2.87 -1.22 -10.85
CA ASP A 68 -3.00 -2.12 -9.69
C ASP A 68 -3.33 -1.35 -8.41
N LEU A 69 -2.69 -0.19 -8.19
CA LEU A 69 -2.96 0.69 -7.05
C LEU A 69 -4.46 1.08 -7.00
N PHE A 70 -5.01 1.59 -8.10
CA PHE A 70 -6.41 2.00 -8.15
C PHE A 70 -7.39 0.83 -8.08
N THR A 71 -7.01 -0.33 -8.63
CA THR A 71 -7.81 -1.57 -8.50
C THR A 71 -7.92 -2.00 -7.04
N ARG A 72 -6.80 -1.99 -6.30
CA ARG A 72 -6.78 -2.32 -4.86
C ARG A 72 -7.49 -1.29 -4.00
N TRP A 73 -7.49 -0.01 -4.41
CA TRP A 73 -8.27 1.02 -3.72
C TRP A 73 -9.77 0.86 -3.94
N LYS A 74 -10.22 0.45 -5.13
CA LYS A 74 -11.64 0.18 -5.41
C LYS A 74 -12.17 -1.08 -4.73
N ALA A 75 -11.34 -2.12 -4.59
CA ALA A 75 -11.72 -3.39 -3.97
C ALA A 75 -11.88 -3.32 -2.43
N ARG A 76 -11.73 -2.13 -1.84
CA ARG A 76 -11.88 -1.87 -0.40
C ARG A 76 -13.14 -1.04 -0.14
#